data_AF-A0A9W4TAQ0-F1
#
_entry.id   AF-A0A9W4TAQ0-F1
#
_cell.length_a   1.000
_cell.length_b   1.000
_cell.length_c   1.000
_cell.angle_alpha   90.00
_cell.angle_beta   90.00
_cell.angle_gamma   90.00
#
_symmetry.space_group_name_H-M   'P 1'
#
loop_
_entity.id
_entity.type
_entity.pdbx_description
1 polymer ?
#
loop_
_entity_poly.entity_id
_entity_poly.type
_entity_poly.pdbx_seq_one_letter_code
_entity_poly.pdbx_strand_id
1 'polypeptide(L)'
;NRPWPSLVVEVAYSETLDHVEEALKYWLSPGRAHDCIIVKIDPVPQDQVPVRMRAWHYCISDRRTRRIPHRTMFEFGTQDGMGAPLNIAQGQCIINISLSCLYHDFKQPDPPAPPIQPQTLLPDPIPLDFYFVQRSIRK
;
A
#
# COMPACT_ATOMS: atom_id res chain seq x y z
N ASN A 1 -9.18 -15.78 18.69
CA ASN A 1 -8.33 -15.39 17.56
C ASN A 1 -8.94 -14.18 16.87
N ARG A 2 -8.21 -13.06 16.76
CA ARG A 2 -8.63 -11.95 15.88
C ARG A 2 -8.06 -12.22 14.48
N PRO A 3 -8.86 -12.08 13.41
CA PRO A 3 -8.35 -12.27 12.06
C PRO A 3 -7.28 -11.21 11.75
N TRP A 4 -6.29 -11.58 10.94
CA TRP A 4 -5.36 -10.60 10.38
C TRP A 4 -6.08 -9.71 9.35
N PRO A 5 -5.68 -8.45 9.20
CA PRO A 5 -6.22 -7.58 8.16
C PRO A 5 -5.81 -8.07 6.77
N SER A 6 -6.70 -7.96 5.79
CA SER A 6 -6.38 -8.27 4.39
C SER A 6 -5.38 -7.28 3.79
N LEU A 7 -5.53 -5.98 4.13
CA LEU A 7 -4.70 -4.87 3.66
C LEU A 7 -4.08 -4.15 4.84
N VAL A 8 -2.77 -3.89 4.77
CA VAL A 8 -2.04 -3.03 5.71
C VAL A 8 -1.53 -1.80 4.97
N VAL A 9 -1.68 -0.63 5.57
CA VAL A 9 -1.00 0.60 5.15
C VAL A 9 -0.01 0.97 6.24
N GLU A 10 1.27 0.76 5.99
CA GLU A 10 2.36 1.12 6.90
C GLU A 10 2.84 2.53 6.57
N VAL A 11 2.89 3.42 7.57
CA VAL A 11 3.41 4.79 7.39
C VAL A 11 4.70 4.93 8.18
N ALA A 12 5.81 4.99 7.46
CA ALA A 12 7.16 4.99 7.99
C ALA A 12 7.72 6.42 8.02
N TYR A 13 7.49 7.14 9.13
CA TYR A 13 8.07 8.47 9.37
C TYR A 13 9.46 8.32 10.00
N SER A 14 10.48 8.97 9.45
CA SER A 14 11.87 8.92 9.94
C SER A 14 12.55 7.53 9.99
N GLU A 15 11.83 6.46 9.68
CA GLU A 15 12.39 5.10 9.65
C GLU A 15 13.35 4.88 8.48
N THR A 16 14.28 3.94 8.65
CA THR A 16 15.20 3.52 7.58
C THR A 16 14.48 2.64 6.55
N LEU A 17 15.08 2.49 5.36
CA LEU A 17 14.57 1.53 4.37
C LEU A 17 14.69 0.09 4.87
N ASP A 18 15.72 -0.23 5.65
CA ASP A 18 15.89 -1.56 6.26
C ASP A 18 14.73 -1.89 7.21
N HIS A 19 14.31 -0.94 8.04
CA HIS A 19 13.17 -1.14 8.92
C HIS A 19 11.86 -1.30 8.12
N VAL A 20 11.69 -0.54 7.03
CA VAL A 20 10.57 -0.75 6.09
C VAL A 20 10.58 -2.16 5.51
N GLU A 21 11.75 -2.70 5.14
CA GLU A 21 11.85 -4.07 4.65
C GLU A 21 11.52 -5.11 5.72
N GLU A 22 11.91 -4.86 6.98
CA GLU A 22 11.54 -5.71 8.11
C GLU A 22 10.03 -5.68 8.38
N ALA A 23 9.41 -4.50 8.36
CA ALA A 23 7.96 -4.34 8.46
C ALA A 23 7.24 -5.10 7.34
N LEU A 24 7.73 -5.02 6.11
CA LEU A 24 7.18 -5.78 4.98
C LEU A 24 7.26 -7.30 5.21
N LYS A 25 8.41 -7.80 5.69
CA LYS A 25 8.59 -9.22 6.03
C LYS A 25 7.64 -9.65 7.15
N TYR A 26 7.41 -8.77 8.13
CA TYR A 26 6.48 -9.00 9.23
C TYR A 26 5.04 -9.06 8.71
N TRP A 27 4.58 -8.07 7.96
CA TRP A 27 3.18 -7.97 7.54
C TRP A 27 2.77 -9.06 6.56
N LEU A 28 3.64 -9.37 5.60
CA LEU A 28 3.36 -10.37 4.56
C LEU A 28 3.90 -11.76 4.92
N SER A 29 4.17 -12.04 6.20
CA SER A 29 4.53 -13.40 6.60
C SER A 29 3.35 -14.37 6.43
N PRO A 30 3.60 -15.69 6.29
CA PRO A 30 2.52 -16.67 6.12
C PRO A 30 1.44 -16.57 7.21
N GLY A 31 0.17 -16.56 6.79
CA GLY A 31 -0.98 -16.48 7.70
C GLY A 31 -1.27 -15.09 8.28
N ARG A 32 -0.72 -14.02 7.67
CA ARG A 32 -0.94 -12.62 8.07
C ARG A 32 -1.66 -11.82 6.97
N ALA A 33 -1.21 -10.60 6.69
CA ALA A 33 -1.82 -9.76 5.67
C ALA A 33 -1.47 -10.25 4.26
N HIS A 34 -2.32 -9.89 3.31
CA HIS A 34 -2.20 -10.31 1.92
C HIS A 34 -1.78 -9.17 1.00
N ASP A 35 -2.15 -7.95 1.35
CA ASP A 35 -1.82 -6.74 0.62
C ASP A 35 -1.15 -5.75 1.58
N CYS A 36 -0.12 -5.05 1.11
CA CYS A 36 0.62 -4.10 1.91
C CYS A 36 1.01 -2.88 1.06
N ILE A 37 0.65 -1.71 1.55
CA ILE A 37 1.12 -0.43 1.04
C ILE A 37 2.07 0.16 2.07
N ILE A 38 3.30 0.45 1.67
CA ILE A 38 4.23 1.21 2.50
C ILE A 38 4.26 2.65 2.02
N VAL A 39 4.11 3.60 2.94
CA VAL A 39 4.32 5.02 2.72
C VAL A 39 5.52 5.48 3.53
N LYS A 40 6.66 5.71 2.87
CA LYS A 40 7.84 6.31 3.49
C LYS A 40 7.74 7.82 3.40
N ILE A 41 7.87 8.48 4.54
CA ILE A 41 7.94 9.93 4.63
C ILE A 41 9.39 10.30 4.93
N ASP A 42 10.00 11.15 4.09
CA ASP A 42 11.34 11.65 4.37
C ASP A 42 11.27 12.58 5.61
N PRO A 43 12.26 12.50 6.53
CA PRO A 43 12.22 13.29 7.76
C PRO A 43 12.19 14.79 7.46
N VAL A 44 11.35 15.51 8.18
CA VAL A 44 11.34 16.98 8.18
C VAL A 44 11.43 17.51 9.61
N PRO A 45 11.89 18.76 9.79
CA PRO A 45 11.81 19.44 11.08
C PRO A 45 10.38 19.41 11.63
N GLN A 46 10.28 19.51 12.95
CA GLN A 46 8.99 19.63 13.61
C GLN A 46 8.20 20.80 13.03
N ASP A 47 6.89 20.59 12.86
CA ASP A 47 5.93 21.56 12.29
C ASP A 47 6.15 21.92 10.82
N GLN A 48 6.98 21.17 10.09
CA GLN A 48 7.09 21.29 8.64
C GLN A 48 6.32 20.20 7.91
N VAL A 49 5.82 20.54 6.73
CA VAL A 49 5.13 19.59 5.85
C VAL A 49 6.17 18.77 5.07
N PRO A 50 6.06 17.44 5.04
CA PRO A 50 6.93 16.61 4.23
C PRO A 50 6.88 16.99 2.74
N VAL A 51 8.05 17.28 2.16
CA VAL A 51 8.18 17.66 0.74
C VAL A 51 8.32 16.45 -0.18
N ARG A 52 8.82 15.34 0.35
CA ARG A 52 9.03 14.09 -0.40
C ARG A 52 8.53 12.89 0.39
N MET A 53 7.72 12.08 -0.27
CA MET A 53 7.21 10.82 0.22
C MET A 53 7.29 9.78 -0.89
N ARG A 54 7.32 8.51 -0.52
CA ARG A 54 7.37 7.39 -1.46
C ARG A 54 6.33 6.36 -1.06
N ALA A 55 5.62 5.84 -2.04
CA ALA A 55 4.67 4.75 -1.83
C ALA A 55 5.15 3.50 -2.59
N TRP A 56 5.01 2.34 -1.95
CA TRP A 56 5.18 1.04 -2.58
C TRP A 56 3.95 0.19 -2.32
N HIS A 57 3.54 -0.59 -3.30
CA HIS A 57 2.46 -1.56 -3.19
C HIS A 57 2.99 -2.98 -3.36
N TYR A 58 2.60 -3.88 -2.47
CA TYR A 58 3.02 -5.28 -2.46
C TYR A 58 1.82 -6.19 -2.32
N CYS A 59 1.80 -7.25 -3.13
CA CYS A 59 0.77 -8.27 -3.05
C CYS A 59 1.38 -9.64 -2.78
N ILE A 60 0.83 -10.38 -1.81
CA ILE A 60 1.24 -11.74 -1.48
C ILE A 60 1.14 -12.69 -2.68
N SER A 61 0.17 -12.45 -3.58
CA SER A 61 -0.04 -13.25 -4.80
C SER A 61 1.12 -13.13 -5.79
N ASP A 62 1.97 -12.11 -5.69
CA ASP A 62 3.14 -11.94 -6.56
C ASP A 62 4.41 -12.58 -6.00
N ARG A 63 4.28 -13.30 -4.87
CA ARG A 63 5.39 -14.03 -4.27
C ARG A 63 5.92 -15.07 -5.25
N ARG A 64 7.15 -14.88 -5.72
CA ARG A 64 7.85 -15.86 -6.57
C ARG A 64 8.71 -16.83 -5.77
N THR A 65 9.31 -16.36 -4.66
CA THR A 65 10.15 -17.16 -3.74
C THR A 65 10.00 -16.62 -2.30
N ARG A 66 11.10 -16.27 -1.61
CA ARG A 66 11.07 -15.54 -0.33
C ARG A 66 10.85 -14.03 -0.49
N ARG A 67 10.92 -13.52 -1.73
CA ARG A 67 10.75 -12.11 -2.05
C ARG A 67 9.39 -11.85 -2.68
N ILE A 68 8.79 -10.74 -2.29
CA ILE A 68 7.58 -10.18 -2.88
C ILE A 68 8.02 -8.89 -3.61
N PRO A 69 7.92 -8.82 -4.95
CA PRO A 69 8.21 -7.60 -5.68
C PRO A 69 7.14 -6.54 -5.37
N HIS A 70 7.49 -5.26 -5.49
CA HIS A 70 6.47 -4.21 -5.50
C HIS A 70 5.76 -4.21 -6.86
N ARG A 71 4.43 -4.10 -6.86
CA ARG A 71 3.62 -3.88 -8.07
C ARG A 71 3.77 -2.48 -8.62
N THR A 72 3.92 -1.52 -7.72
CA THR A 72 3.99 -0.10 -8.04
C THR A 72 4.88 0.58 -7.02
N MET A 73 5.63 1.58 -7.49
CA MET A 73 6.41 2.48 -6.68
C MET A 73 6.38 3.86 -7.33
N PHE A 74 6.13 4.89 -6.54
CA PHE A 74 6.25 6.27 -7.00
C PHE A 74 6.63 7.20 -5.85
N GLU A 75 7.24 8.32 -6.20
CA GLU A 75 7.38 9.47 -5.30
C GLU A 75 6.13 10.33 -5.41
N PHE A 76 5.70 10.88 -4.28
CA PHE A 76 4.63 11.85 -4.21
C PHE A 76 4.99 12.88 -3.14
N GLY A 77 4.55 14.12 -3.30
CA GLY A 77 5.06 15.24 -2.51
C GLY A 77 5.14 16.49 -3.36
N THR A 78 5.85 17.50 -2.90
CA THR A 78 6.12 18.72 -3.67
C THR A 78 7.46 18.67 -4.40
N GLN A 79 8.38 17.79 -3.99
CA GLN A 79 9.72 17.66 -4.57
C GLN A 79 10.17 16.20 -4.62
N ASP A 80 11.00 15.88 -5.61
CA ASP A 80 11.66 14.58 -5.75
C ASP A 80 12.95 14.51 -4.94
N GLY A 81 13.64 13.36 -5.01
CA GLY A 81 14.91 13.15 -4.30
C GLY A 81 16.06 14.08 -4.69
N MET A 82 15.93 14.80 -5.81
CA MET A 82 16.90 15.77 -6.31
C MET A 82 16.47 17.22 -6.03
N GLY A 83 15.33 17.43 -5.36
CA GLY A 83 14.76 18.73 -5.07
C GLY A 83 13.97 19.34 -6.25
N ALA A 84 13.77 18.61 -7.34
CA ALA A 84 12.96 19.08 -8.46
C ALA A 84 11.46 19.02 -8.12
N PRO A 85 10.65 19.99 -8.56
CA PRO A 85 9.22 20.00 -8.24
C PRO A 85 8.46 18.77 -8.76
N LEU A 86 7.66 18.14 -7.90
CA LEU A 86 6.69 17.12 -8.25
C LEU A 86 5.30 17.74 -8.42
N ASN A 87 4.91 18.00 -9.66
CA ASN A 87 3.60 18.53 -10.02
C ASN A 87 2.63 17.41 -10.36
N ILE A 88 2.27 16.59 -9.37
CA ILE A 88 1.37 15.46 -9.60
C ILE A 88 -0.06 15.94 -9.91
N ALA A 89 -0.65 15.39 -10.97
CA ALA A 89 -2.05 15.56 -11.31
C ALA A 89 -2.88 14.37 -10.81
N GLN A 90 -4.20 14.59 -10.65
CA GLN A 90 -5.13 13.51 -10.34
C GLN A 90 -4.99 12.39 -11.37
N GLY A 91 -4.89 11.15 -10.89
CA GLY A 91 -4.73 9.95 -11.70
C GLY A 91 -3.29 9.59 -12.10
N GLN A 92 -2.28 10.34 -11.69
CA GLN A 92 -0.87 10.02 -12.00
C GLN A 92 -0.23 9.05 -10.99
N CYS A 93 -0.58 9.17 -9.71
CA CYS A 93 0.01 8.39 -8.63
C CYS A 93 -1.05 7.44 -8.03
N ILE A 94 -1.38 6.38 -8.78
CA ILE A 94 -2.43 5.43 -8.37
C ILE A 94 -1.80 4.13 -7.88
N ILE A 95 -2.25 3.65 -6.71
CA ILE A 95 -2.10 2.24 -6.31
C ILE A 95 -3.41 1.52 -6.62
N ASN A 96 -3.31 0.42 -7.38
CA ASN A 96 -4.45 -0.42 -7.74
C ASN A 96 -4.48 -1.66 -6.86
N ILE A 97 -5.38 -1.67 -5.87
CA ILE A 97 -5.59 -2.83 -5.00
C ILE A 97 -6.47 -3.83 -5.76
N SER A 98 -5.90 -4.98 -6.13
CA SER A 98 -6.68 -6.02 -6.81
C SER A 98 -7.46 -6.84 -5.79
N LEU A 99 -8.69 -7.21 -6.15
CA LEU A 99 -9.51 -8.09 -5.31
C LEU A 99 -8.87 -9.47 -5.13
N SER A 100 -8.09 -9.95 -6.11
CA SER A 100 -7.33 -11.21 -5.97
C SER A 100 -6.26 -11.12 -4.86
N CYS A 101 -5.79 -9.91 -4.54
CA CYS A 101 -4.88 -9.69 -3.44
C CYS A 101 -5.63 -9.55 -2.11
N LEU A 102 -6.66 -8.71 -2.09
CA LEU A 102 -7.44 -8.41 -0.89
C LEU A 102 -8.17 -9.66 -0.34
N TYR A 103 -8.61 -10.54 -1.23
CA TYR A 103 -9.30 -11.79 -0.91
C TYR A 103 -8.42 -13.02 -1.17
N HIS A 104 -7.09 -12.87 -1.10
CA HIS A 104 -6.17 -14.01 -1.21
C HIS A 104 -6.55 -15.10 -0.20
N ASP A 105 -6.52 -16.36 -0.65
CA ASP A 105 -6.92 -17.53 0.13
C ASP A 105 -8.33 -17.49 0.76
N PHE A 106 -9.22 -16.60 0.28
CA PHE A 106 -10.59 -16.57 0.73
C PHE A 106 -11.30 -17.89 0.40
N LYS A 107 -11.65 -18.65 1.43
CA LYS A 107 -12.41 -19.90 1.32
C LYS A 107 -13.88 -19.63 1.55
N GLN A 108 -14.73 -20.21 0.71
CA GLN A 108 -16.17 -20.18 0.96
C GLN A 108 -16.52 -20.97 2.22
N PRO A 109 -17.59 -20.57 2.94
CA PRO A 109 -18.06 -21.32 4.11
C PRO A 109 -18.50 -22.73 3.73
N ASP A 110 -18.34 -23.67 4.66
CA ASP A 110 -18.92 -25.02 4.61
C ASP A 110 -19.90 -25.18 5.79
N PRO A 111 -21.22 -25.41 5.57
CA PRO A 111 -21.90 -25.64 4.29
C PRO A 111 -21.98 -24.39 3.41
N PRO A 112 -22.12 -24.54 2.07
CA PRO A 112 -22.08 -23.43 1.14
C PRO A 112 -23.22 -22.46 1.39
N ALA A 113 -22.89 -21.31 1.99
CA ALA A 113 -23.68 -20.10 1.86
C ALA A 113 -23.66 -19.65 0.38
N PRO A 114 -24.62 -18.83 -0.09
CA PRO A 114 -24.54 -18.25 -1.43
C PRO A 114 -23.15 -17.62 -1.66
N PRO A 115 -22.50 -17.85 -2.81
CA PRO A 115 -21.17 -17.36 -3.08
C PRO A 115 -21.07 -15.86 -2.80
N ILE A 116 -20.25 -15.46 -1.83
CA ILE A 116 -19.82 -14.06 -1.77
C ILE A 116 -18.96 -13.84 -3.01
N GLN A 117 -19.41 -12.96 -3.90
CA GLN A 117 -18.68 -12.54 -5.08
C GLN A 117 -18.13 -11.13 -4.82
N PRO A 118 -16.88 -10.97 -4.38
CA PRO A 118 -16.35 -9.65 -4.04
C PRO A 118 -16.46 -8.63 -5.18
N GLN A 119 -16.32 -9.12 -6.42
CA GLN A 119 -16.43 -8.37 -7.67
C GLN A 119 -17.83 -7.80 -7.95
N THR A 120 -18.88 -8.21 -7.24
CA THR A 120 -20.19 -7.55 -7.31
C THR A 120 -20.35 -6.42 -6.27
N LEU A 121 -19.44 -6.32 -5.31
CA LEU A 121 -19.50 -5.36 -4.20
C LEU A 121 -18.48 -4.22 -4.35
N LEU A 122 -17.33 -4.52 -4.96
CA LEU A 122 -16.21 -3.59 -5.13
C LEU A 122 -15.70 -3.64 -6.57
N PRO A 123 -15.19 -2.52 -7.11
CA PRO A 123 -14.47 -2.54 -8.37
C PRO A 123 -13.18 -3.35 -8.24
N ASP A 124 -12.74 -3.97 -9.34
CA ASP A 124 -11.43 -4.59 -9.44
C ASP A 124 -10.65 -3.96 -10.61
N PRO A 125 -9.56 -3.21 -10.34
CA PRO A 125 -9.00 -2.90 -9.02
C PRO A 125 -9.76 -1.79 -8.28
N ILE A 126 -9.50 -1.66 -6.97
CA ILE A 126 -9.87 -0.50 -6.16
C ILE A 126 -8.72 0.53 -6.29
N PRO A 127 -8.94 1.70 -6.94
CA PRO A 127 -7.89 2.69 -7.13
C PRO A 127 -7.73 3.57 -5.88
N LEU A 128 -6.50 3.74 -5.42
CA LEU A 128 -6.10 4.74 -4.44
C LEU A 128 -5.23 5.79 -5.11
N ASP A 129 -5.76 7.00 -5.26
CA ASP A 129 -5.05 8.11 -5.87
C ASP A 129 -4.34 8.98 -4.81
N PHE A 130 -3.01 8.94 -4.83
CA PHE A 130 -2.14 9.65 -3.89
C PHE A 130 -2.10 11.16 -4.13
N TYR A 131 -2.70 11.66 -5.21
CA TYR A 131 -3.01 13.08 -5.36
C TYR A 131 -3.82 13.61 -4.17
N PHE A 132 -4.87 12.88 -3.75
CA PHE A 132 -5.71 13.31 -2.63
C PHE A 132 -5.00 13.19 -1.28
N VAL A 133 -4.10 12.21 -1.14
CA VAL A 133 -3.26 12.04 0.05
C VAL A 133 -2.30 13.22 0.20
N GLN A 134 -1.56 13.54 -0.87
CA GLN A 134 -0.64 14.68 -0.92
C GLN A 134 -1.36 16.00 -0.59
N ARG A 135 -2.56 16.22 -1.14
CA ARG A 135 -3.35 17.43 -0.85
C ARG A 135 -3.85 17.50 0.60
N SER A 136 -4.13 16.37 1.22
CA SER A 136 -4.63 16.33 2.60
C SER A 136 -3.53 16.62 3.62
N ILE A 137 -2.29 16.20 3.34
CA ILE A 137 -1.12 16.48 4.17
C ILE A 137 -0.74 17.97 4.17
N ARG A 138 -1.15 18.72 3.14
CA ARG A 138 -0.85 20.16 2.99
C ARG A 138 -1.92 21.10 3.56
N LYS A 139 -3.01 20.57 4.10
CA LYS A 139 -4.08 21.36 4.75
C LYS A 139 -3.75 21.56 6.21
#